data_AF-A0A3B8SL06-F1
#
_entry.id   AF-A0A3B8SL06-F1
#
_cell.length_a   1.000
_cell.length_b   1.000
_cell.length_c   1.000
_cell.angle_alpha   90.00
_cell.angle_beta   90.00
_cell.angle_gamma   90.00
#
_symmetry.space_group_name_H-M   'P 1'
#
loop_
_entity.id
_entity.type
_entity.pdbx_description
1 polymer ?
#
loop_
_entity_poly.entity_id
_entity_poly.type
_entity_poly.pdbx_seq_one_letter_code
_entity_poly.pdbx_strand_id
1 'polypeptide(L)'
;MLRSEVMSLIAKIKVHRKFFGIIDGKDNTRAIEDEWYRILKDYSYDDVDNSLEKWLMNEKNIGQEPNAYYLTKYLLTIDEKENSRNTVIYCDVCMKPLIVFVKDRTIVNRIQADEHLRRCRSVRYLKQVYSKYIGREIDTETENELKNMSDKKFDETYYLILKKVYNKMQDESDKTLLKKVLDTRGVTI
;
A
#
# COMPACT_ATOMS: atom_id res chain seq x y z
N MET A 1 20.98 12.87 2.24
CA MET A 1 21.74 12.37 1.06
C MET A 1 22.39 13.50 0.28
N LEU A 2 23.43 13.17 -0.47
CA LEU A 2 24.23 14.04 -1.34
C LEU A 2 23.57 14.26 -2.71
N ARG A 3 23.95 15.33 -3.42
CA ARG A 3 23.51 15.57 -4.81
C ARG A 3 23.89 14.44 -5.76
N SER A 4 25.06 13.83 -5.58
CA SER A 4 25.50 12.67 -6.37
C SER A 4 24.56 11.48 -6.25
N GLU A 5 24.05 11.24 -5.04
CA GLU A 5 23.10 10.15 -4.76
C GLU A 5 21.73 10.42 -5.42
N VAL A 6 21.29 11.68 -5.44
CA VAL A 6 20.07 12.08 -6.17
C VAL A 6 20.23 11.87 -7.68
N MET A 7 21.39 12.21 -8.25
CA MET A 7 21.68 11.94 -9.67
C MET A 7 21.65 10.44 -9.97
N SER A 8 22.16 9.60 -9.07
CA SER A 8 22.10 8.14 -9.21
C SER A 8 20.65 7.62 -9.22
N LEU A 9 19.77 8.14 -8.37
CA LEU A 9 18.34 7.79 -8.37
C LEU A 9 17.66 8.19 -9.69
N ILE A 10 17.91 9.41 -10.17
CA ILE A 10 17.37 9.90 -11.45
C ILE A 10 17.87 9.08 -12.63
N ALA A 11 19.16 8.70 -12.64
CA ALA A 11 19.72 7.84 -13.66
C ALA A 11 19.03 6.46 -13.67
N LYS A 12 18.80 5.86 -12.50
CA LYS A 12 18.08 4.59 -12.35
C LYS A 12 16.65 4.69 -12.91
N ILE A 13 15.95 5.79 -12.65
CA ILE A 13 14.61 6.04 -13.22
C ILE A 13 14.67 6.10 -14.75
N LYS A 14 15.63 6.85 -15.32
CA LYS A 14 15.78 6.99 -16.78
C LYS A 14 16.04 5.67 -17.50
N VAL A 15 16.71 4.70 -16.87
CA VAL A 15 16.87 3.34 -17.42
C VAL A 15 15.52 2.68 -17.66
N HIS A 16 14.56 2.85 -16.74
CA HIS A 16 13.22 2.27 -16.85
C HIS A 16 12.19 3.19 -17.52
N ARG A 17 12.47 4.50 -17.60
CA ARG A 17 11.57 5.55 -18.09
C ARG A 17 12.36 6.53 -18.96
N LYS A 18 12.52 6.20 -20.24
CA LYS A 18 13.38 6.95 -21.18
C LYS A 18 13.01 8.42 -21.37
N PHE A 19 11.75 8.79 -21.12
CA PHE A 19 11.26 10.16 -21.25
C PHE A 19 11.23 10.94 -19.93
N PHE A 20 11.73 10.35 -18.84
CA PHE A 20 11.74 11.00 -17.54
C PHE A 20 12.55 12.30 -17.58
N GLY A 21 11.88 13.39 -17.23
CA GLY A 21 12.43 14.74 -17.25
C GLY A 21 12.47 15.43 -18.59
N ILE A 22 11.85 14.85 -19.62
CA ILE A 22 11.59 15.52 -20.89
C ILE A 22 10.21 16.18 -20.82
N ILE A 23 10.17 17.51 -20.87
CA ILE A 23 8.93 18.31 -20.89
C ILE A 23 8.98 19.17 -22.14
N ASP A 24 7.94 19.08 -22.98
CA ASP A 24 7.84 19.76 -24.27
C ASP A 24 9.07 19.54 -25.19
N GLY A 25 9.61 18.33 -25.18
CA GLY A 25 10.77 17.95 -25.98
C GLY A 25 12.11 18.51 -25.47
N LYS A 26 12.13 19.19 -24.31
CA LYS A 26 13.34 19.72 -23.68
C LYS A 26 13.74 18.89 -22.47
N ASP A 27 15.04 18.67 -22.33
CA ASP A 27 15.62 18.04 -21.15
C ASP A 27 15.61 19.03 -19.97
N ASN A 28 14.81 18.73 -18.95
CA ASN A 28 14.68 19.52 -17.72
C ASN A 28 15.34 18.82 -16.52
N THR A 29 16.25 17.88 -16.76
CA THR A 29 16.90 17.07 -15.72
C THR A 29 17.51 17.93 -14.61
N ARG A 30 18.15 19.06 -14.95
CA ARG A 30 18.75 19.93 -13.95
C ARG A 30 17.73 20.52 -12.97
N ALA A 31 16.57 20.96 -13.47
CA ALA A 31 15.50 21.48 -12.62
C ALA A 31 14.92 20.38 -11.72
N ILE A 32 14.82 19.16 -12.25
CA ILE A 32 14.36 17.98 -11.52
C ILE A 32 15.38 17.60 -10.44
N GLU A 33 16.67 17.59 -10.75
CA GLU A 33 17.75 17.34 -9.79
C GLU A 33 17.71 18.32 -8.62
N ASP A 34 17.51 19.62 -8.90
CA ASP A 34 17.43 20.65 -7.85
C ASP A 34 16.21 20.44 -6.94
N GLU A 35 15.04 20.17 -7.53
CA GLU A 35 13.82 19.92 -6.77
C GLU A 35 13.88 18.61 -5.98
N TRP A 36 14.41 17.55 -6.59
CA TRP A 36 14.59 16.27 -5.92
C TRP A 36 15.61 16.39 -4.79
N TYR A 37 16.71 17.10 -5.01
CA TYR A 37 17.67 17.34 -3.93
C TYR A 37 17.04 18.11 -2.77
N ARG A 38 16.23 19.14 -3.06
CA ARG A 38 15.50 19.91 -2.03
C ARG A 38 14.63 19.02 -1.15
N ILE A 39 13.98 18.00 -1.72
CA ILE A 39 13.07 17.08 -1.02
C ILE A 39 13.83 15.95 -0.32
N LEU A 40 14.83 15.37 -1.01
CA LEU A 40 15.47 14.13 -0.59
C LEU A 40 16.67 14.33 0.33
N LYS A 41 17.25 15.55 0.40
CA LYS A 41 18.48 15.84 1.16
C LYS A 41 18.45 15.36 2.61
N ASP A 42 17.29 15.35 3.25
CA ASP A 42 17.15 15.00 4.67
C ASP A 42 16.92 13.49 4.88
N TYR A 43 16.86 12.69 3.82
CA TYR A 43 16.62 11.24 3.87
C TYR A 43 17.91 10.43 3.57
N SER A 44 17.92 9.18 4.03
CA SER A 44 18.95 8.20 3.69
C SER A 44 18.83 7.76 2.23
N TYR A 45 19.96 7.65 1.53
CA TYR A 45 19.99 7.13 0.16
C TYR A 45 19.41 5.72 0.07
N ASP A 46 19.85 4.82 0.95
CA ASP A 46 19.43 3.41 0.94
C ASP A 46 17.91 3.25 1.08
N ASP A 47 17.27 4.05 1.93
CA ASP A 47 15.83 4.00 2.12
C ASP A 47 15.07 4.43 0.87
N VAL A 48 15.51 5.52 0.26
CA VAL A 48 14.88 6.09 -0.93
C VAL A 48 15.12 5.17 -2.13
N ASP A 49 16.31 4.58 -2.27
CA ASP A 49 16.60 3.61 -3.32
C ASP A 49 15.74 2.35 -3.17
N ASN A 50 15.62 1.81 -1.96
CA ASN A 50 14.72 0.69 -1.68
C ASN A 50 13.25 1.02 -1.99
N SER A 51 12.81 2.24 -1.69
CA SER A 51 11.46 2.73 -2.03
C SER A 51 11.26 2.81 -3.55
N LEU A 52 12.26 3.32 -4.27
CA LEU A 52 12.28 3.40 -5.72
C LEU A 52 12.26 2.00 -6.37
N GLU A 53 13.04 1.05 -5.87
CA GLU A 53 13.04 -0.32 -6.40
C GLU A 53 11.67 -0.98 -6.29
N LYS A 54 11.05 -0.90 -5.12
CA LYS A 54 9.69 -1.41 -4.90
C LYS A 54 8.68 -0.74 -5.81
N TRP A 55 8.83 0.57 -6.03
CA TRP A 55 7.98 1.30 -6.96
C TRP A 55 8.15 0.82 -8.39
N LEU A 56 9.38 0.62 -8.86
CA LEU A 56 9.70 0.18 -10.22
C LEU A 56 9.25 -1.26 -10.50
N MET A 57 9.33 -2.15 -9.50
CA MET A 57 8.91 -3.56 -9.61
C MET A 57 7.39 -3.76 -9.56
N ASN A 58 6.62 -2.75 -9.16
CA ASN A 58 5.18 -2.86 -9.05
C ASN A 58 4.51 -2.69 -10.43
N GLU A 59 3.84 -3.74 -10.90
CA GLU A 59 3.15 -3.74 -12.20
C GLU A 59 2.10 -2.63 -12.35
N LYS A 60 1.52 -2.14 -11.25
CA LYS A 60 0.56 -1.03 -11.26
C LYS A 60 1.18 0.31 -11.65
N ASN A 61 2.51 0.42 -11.57
CA ASN A 61 3.27 1.63 -11.86
C ASN A 61 3.90 1.61 -13.27
N ILE A 62 3.58 0.61 -14.09
CA ILE A 62 4.02 0.54 -15.49
C ILE A 62 3.51 1.80 -16.22
N GLY A 63 4.43 2.50 -16.89
CA GLY A 63 4.12 3.72 -17.64
C GLY A 63 3.92 4.98 -16.79
N GLN A 64 3.96 4.88 -15.46
CA GLN A 64 3.94 6.05 -14.57
C GLN A 64 5.36 6.54 -14.30
N GLU A 65 5.49 7.71 -13.68
CA GLU A 65 6.76 8.25 -13.21
C GLU A 65 6.73 8.41 -11.69
N PRO A 66 7.80 8.02 -10.97
CA PRO A 66 7.89 8.27 -9.55
C PRO A 66 8.10 9.77 -9.30
N ASN A 67 7.58 10.26 -8.17
CA ASN A 67 7.88 11.60 -7.68
C ASN A 67 8.60 11.51 -6.33
N ALA A 68 9.45 12.48 -6.02
CA ALA A 68 10.26 12.47 -4.80
C ALA A 68 9.42 12.41 -3.50
N TYR A 69 8.25 13.06 -3.47
CA TYR A 69 7.33 13.00 -2.32
C TYR A 69 6.73 11.61 -2.11
N TYR A 70 6.49 10.86 -3.19
CA TYR A 70 6.03 9.48 -3.12
C TYR A 70 7.15 8.58 -2.61
N LEU A 71 8.38 8.76 -3.12
CA LEU A 71 9.52 7.94 -2.70
C LEU A 71 9.85 8.14 -1.22
N THR A 72 9.68 9.36 -0.71
CA THR A 72 9.83 9.70 0.71
C THR A 72 8.60 9.43 1.54
N LYS A 73 7.48 9.07 0.92
CA LYS A 73 6.25 8.79 1.62
C LYS A 73 6.50 7.66 2.60
N TYR A 74 6.46 8.00 3.88
CA TYR A 74 6.65 7.10 5.03
C TYR A 74 8.08 6.72 5.38
N LEU A 75 9.06 7.32 4.72
CA LEU A 75 10.43 7.32 5.21
C LEU A 75 10.53 8.37 6.32
N LEU A 76 11.43 8.13 7.28
CA LEU A 76 11.77 9.14 8.27
C LEU A 76 13.13 9.75 7.91
N THR A 77 13.27 11.04 8.16
CA THR A 77 14.51 11.80 7.89
C THR A 77 15.66 11.30 8.77
N ILE A 78 16.89 11.60 8.40
CA ILE A 78 18.10 11.20 9.15
C ILE A 78 18.02 11.71 10.61
N ASP A 79 17.69 12.97 10.81
CA ASP A 79 17.51 13.56 12.15
C ASP A 79 16.39 12.88 12.93
N GLU A 80 15.35 12.48 12.21
CA GLU A 80 14.29 11.68 12.78
C GLU A 80 14.91 10.37 13.28
N LYS A 81 15.64 9.63 12.45
CA LYS A 81 16.26 8.33 12.79
C LYS A 81 16.98 8.30 14.11
N GLU A 82 17.85 9.27 14.32
CA GLU A 82 18.72 9.37 15.48
C GLU A 82 17.95 9.53 16.80
N ASN A 83 16.69 9.98 16.74
CA ASN A 83 15.91 10.36 17.90
C ASN A 83 14.74 9.39 18.22
N SER A 84 14.63 8.20 17.63
CA SER A 84 13.56 7.22 18.01
C SER A 84 13.95 6.19 19.06
N ARG A 85 13.00 5.92 19.96
CA ARG A 85 12.94 4.68 20.74
C ARG A 85 12.12 3.62 19.98
N ASN A 86 12.56 2.36 20.03
CA ASN A 86 11.85 1.22 19.42
C ASN A 86 10.40 1.14 19.93
N THR A 87 9.42 1.32 19.05
CA THR A 87 7.99 1.22 19.38
C THR A 87 7.34 0.13 18.53
N VAL A 88 6.72 -0.87 19.18
CA VAL A 88 5.93 -1.90 18.49
C VAL A 88 4.51 -1.36 18.27
N ILE A 89 4.03 -1.39 17.03
CA ILE A 89 2.65 -1.04 16.68
C ILE A 89 1.85 -2.34 16.54
N TYR A 90 0.65 -2.36 17.10
CA TYR A 90 -0.25 -3.52 17.03
C TYR A 90 -1.40 -3.25 16.05
N CYS A 91 -1.84 -4.30 15.35
CA CYS A 91 -3.06 -4.26 14.56
C CYS A 91 -4.28 -4.11 15.47
N ASP A 92 -5.11 -3.09 15.23
CA ASP A 92 -6.34 -2.80 15.98
C ASP A 92 -7.44 -3.87 15.84
N VAL A 93 -7.36 -4.72 14.81
CA VAL A 93 -8.34 -5.78 14.56
C VAL A 93 -7.93 -7.11 15.20
N CYS A 94 -6.69 -7.55 15.01
CA CYS A 94 -6.26 -8.89 15.43
C CYS A 94 -5.17 -8.90 16.50
N MET A 95 -4.75 -7.72 16.98
CA MET A 95 -3.68 -7.54 17.97
C MET A 95 -2.35 -8.21 17.59
N LYS A 96 -2.19 -8.67 16.33
CA LYS A 96 -0.90 -9.14 15.86
C LYS A 96 0.07 -7.96 15.86
N PRO A 97 1.31 -8.16 16.33
CA PRO A 97 2.33 -7.15 16.21
C PRO A 97 2.55 -6.90 14.72
N LEU A 98 2.30 -5.66 14.29
CA LEU A 98 2.83 -5.21 13.03
C LEU A 98 4.30 -4.98 13.34
N ILE A 99 5.17 -5.89 12.91
CA ILE A 99 6.61 -5.79 13.17
C ILE A 99 7.08 -4.53 12.46
N VAL A 100 7.08 -3.45 13.23
CA VAL A 100 7.61 -2.15 12.90
C VAL A 100 8.79 -2.00 13.83
N PHE A 101 9.98 -2.36 13.35
CA PHE A 101 11.18 -1.93 14.05
C PHE A 101 11.30 -0.44 13.80
N VAL A 102 11.24 0.36 14.86
CA VAL A 102 11.67 1.75 14.80
C VAL A 102 13.15 1.79 15.19
N LYS A 103 13.99 1.12 14.40
CA LYS A 103 15.44 1.29 14.48
C LYS A 103 15.76 2.43 13.54
N ASP A 104 16.40 3.48 14.06
CA ASP A 104 16.78 4.62 13.23
C ASP A 104 15.56 5.16 12.46
N ARG A 105 14.42 5.42 13.13
CA ARG A 105 13.10 5.90 12.61
C ARG A 105 12.60 5.29 11.29
N THR A 106 13.19 4.24 10.75
CA THR A 106 12.73 3.67 9.50
C THR A 106 11.61 2.71 9.86
N ILE A 107 10.40 2.88 9.33
CA ILE A 107 9.34 1.87 9.49
C ILE A 107 9.74 0.67 8.63
N VAL A 108 10.54 -0.22 9.20
CA VAL A 108 10.80 -1.51 8.59
C VAL A 108 9.44 -2.20 8.49
N ASN A 109 9.02 -2.47 7.25
CA ASN A 109 7.84 -3.26 6.91
C ASN A 109 6.45 -2.58 6.83
N ARG A 110 6.38 -1.26 6.57
CA ARG A 110 5.08 -0.54 6.46
C ARG A 110 4.14 -1.04 5.37
N ILE A 111 4.66 -1.46 4.22
CA ILE A 111 3.83 -1.99 3.11
C ILE A 111 3.10 -3.26 3.58
N GLN A 112 3.80 -4.17 4.27
CA GLN A 112 3.16 -5.37 4.84
C GLN A 112 2.19 -4.99 5.98
N ALA A 113 2.45 -3.91 6.72
CA ALA A 113 1.51 -3.40 7.72
C ALA A 113 0.22 -2.86 7.08
N ASP A 114 0.31 -2.05 6.01
CA ASP A 114 -0.86 -1.52 5.29
C ASP A 114 -1.65 -2.64 4.60
N GLU A 115 -0.96 -3.59 3.97
CA GLU A 115 -1.56 -4.79 3.37
C GLU A 115 -2.27 -5.64 4.43
N HIS A 116 -1.62 -5.87 5.57
CA HIS A 116 -2.21 -6.56 6.70
C HIS A 116 -3.46 -5.83 7.21
N LEU A 117 -3.39 -4.51 7.43
CA LEU A 117 -4.52 -3.72 7.93
C LEU A 117 -5.70 -3.77 6.94
N ARG A 118 -5.43 -3.61 5.64
CA ARG A 118 -6.45 -3.76 4.58
C ARG A 118 -7.11 -5.12 4.68
N ARG A 119 -6.32 -6.19 4.66
CA ARG A 119 -6.82 -7.57 4.69
C ARG A 119 -7.60 -7.86 5.98
N CYS A 120 -7.07 -7.47 7.13
CA CYS A 120 -7.66 -7.73 8.43
C CYS A 120 -9.01 -7.01 8.58
N ARG A 121 -9.10 -5.76 8.13
CA ARG A 121 -10.36 -4.99 8.11
C ARG A 121 -11.39 -5.60 7.15
N SER A 122 -10.98 -6.03 5.96
CA SER A 122 -11.85 -6.72 5.01
C SER A 122 -12.42 -8.03 5.60
N VAL A 123 -11.59 -8.84 6.25
CA VAL A 123 -12.06 -10.08 6.89
C VAL A 123 -12.99 -9.77 8.07
N ARG A 124 -12.68 -8.78 8.90
CA ARG A 124 -13.57 -8.32 9.98
C ARG A 124 -14.94 -7.90 9.44
N TYR A 125 -14.96 -7.13 8.34
CA TYR A 125 -16.20 -6.73 7.69
C TYR A 125 -16.98 -7.96 7.19
N LEU A 126 -16.33 -8.90 6.49
CA LEU A 126 -16.97 -10.15 6.04
C LEU A 126 -17.63 -10.90 7.20
N LYS A 127 -16.95 -11.06 8.34
CA LYS A 127 -17.52 -11.73 9.52
C LYS A 127 -18.81 -11.06 9.98
N GLN A 128 -18.81 -9.73 10.04
CA GLN A 128 -19.98 -8.95 10.49
C GLN A 128 -21.17 -9.11 9.54
N VAL A 129 -20.96 -8.94 8.23
CA VAL A 129 -22.06 -9.04 7.27
C VAL A 129 -22.52 -10.48 7.05
N TYR A 130 -21.60 -11.44 7.08
CA TYR A 130 -21.94 -12.86 6.96
C TYR A 130 -22.80 -13.31 8.14
N SER A 131 -22.40 -12.97 9.37
CA SER A 131 -23.22 -13.24 10.57
C SER A 131 -24.58 -12.54 10.51
N LYS A 132 -24.62 -11.26 10.15
CA LYS A 132 -25.86 -10.47 10.07
C LYS A 132 -26.91 -11.04 9.10
N TYR A 133 -26.52 -11.47 7.90
CA TYR A 133 -27.49 -11.83 6.84
C TYR A 133 -27.57 -13.33 6.54
N ILE A 134 -26.53 -14.10 6.84
CA ILE A 134 -26.55 -15.56 6.66
C ILE A 134 -26.92 -16.28 7.95
N GLY A 135 -26.79 -15.61 9.11
CA GLY A 135 -27.08 -16.21 10.42
C GLY A 135 -26.06 -17.29 10.82
N ARG A 136 -24.86 -17.25 10.24
CA ARG A 136 -23.75 -18.16 10.52
C ARG A 136 -22.48 -17.35 10.72
N GLU A 137 -21.57 -17.84 11.55
CA GLU A 137 -20.26 -17.23 11.68
C GLU A 137 -19.27 -17.85 10.70
N ILE A 138 -18.33 -17.04 10.23
CA ILE A 138 -17.13 -17.55 9.57
C ILE A 138 -16.27 -18.17 10.67
N ASP A 139 -16.00 -19.46 10.56
CA ASP A 139 -15.19 -20.19 11.51
C ASP A 139 -13.71 -19.72 11.48
N THR A 140 -12.95 -20.13 12.50
CA THR A 140 -11.56 -19.70 12.67
C THR A 140 -10.64 -20.20 11.54
N GLU A 141 -10.92 -21.37 10.97
CA GLU A 141 -10.11 -21.94 9.88
C GLU A 141 -10.31 -21.11 8.61
N THR A 142 -11.54 -20.88 8.19
CA THR A 142 -11.90 -20.01 7.06
C THR A 142 -11.37 -18.59 7.25
N GLU A 143 -11.44 -18.04 8.47
CA GLU A 143 -10.87 -16.73 8.79
C GLU A 143 -9.35 -16.70 8.56
N ASN A 144 -8.63 -17.74 8.97
CA ASN A 144 -7.19 -17.84 8.78
C ASN A 144 -6.84 -18.03 7.29
N GLU A 145 -7.59 -18.83 6.55
CA GLU A 145 -7.43 -18.98 5.10
C GLU A 145 -7.57 -17.63 4.38
N LEU A 146 -8.62 -16.87 4.70
CA LEU A 146 -8.87 -15.54 4.16
C LEU A 146 -7.73 -14.56 4.45
N LYS A 147 -7.11 -14.64 5.63
CA LYS A 147 -5.97 -13.77 5.99
C LYS A 147 -4.69 -14.14 5.25
N ASN A 148 -4.49 -15.40 4.89
CA ASN A 148 -3.22 -15.91 4.38
C ASN A 148 -3.19 -16.19 2.87
N MET A 149 -4.34 -16.20 2.20
CA MET A 149 -4.40 -16.44 0.75
C MET A 149 -3.81 -15.28 -0.08
N SER A 150 -3.35 -15.58 -1.30
CA SER A 150 -2.84 -14.58 -2.24
C SER A 150 -3.88 -13.50 -2.54
N ASP A 151 -3.44 -12.28 -2.89
CA ASP A 151 -4.33 -11.14 -3.14
C ASP A 151 -5.40 -11.42 -4.20
N LYS A 152 -5.02 -12.07 -5.31
CA LYS A 152 -5.96 -12.45 -6.36
C LYS A 152 -7.05 -13.41 -5.84
N LYS A 153 -6.64 -14.46 -5.14
CA LYS A 153 -7.56 -15.46 -4.58
C LYS A 153 -8.44 -14.85 -3.49
N PHE A 154 -7.89 -13.91 -2.73
CA PHE A 154 -8.64 -13.17 -1.73
C PHE A 154 -9.74 -12.34 -2.34
N ASP A 155 -9.43 -11.53 -3.34
CA ASP A 155 -10.42 -10.67 -3.98
C ASP A 155 -11.55 -11.52 -4.59
N GLU A 156 -11.22 -12.60 -5.29
CA GLU A 156 -12.20 -13.57 -5.83
C GLU A 156 -13.10 -14.14 -4.73
N THR A 157 -12.51 -14.66 -3.65
CA THR A 157 -13.26 -15.28 -2.53
C THR A 157 -14.11 -14.25 -1.78
N TYR A 158 -13.54 -13.06 -1.54
CA TYR A 158 -14.18 -11.95 -0.86
C TYR A 158 -15.45 -11.52 -1.59
N TYR A 159 -15.38 -11.28 -2.90
CA TYR A 159 -16.54 -10.87 -3.68
C TYR A 159 -17.57 -12.00 -3.83
N LEU A 160 -17.14 -13.26 -3.92
CA LEU A 160 -18.07 -14.41 -3.89
C LEU A 160 -18.88 -14.46 -2.59
N ILE A 161 -18.24 -14.24 -1.44
CA ILE A 161 -18.94 -14.18 -0.15
C ILE A 161 -19.90 -12.99 -0.12
N LEU A 162 -19.46 -11.80 -0.56
CA LEU A 162 -20.34 -10.63 -0.61
C LEU A 162 -21.54 -10.82 -1.53
N LYS A 163 -21.38 -11.51 -2.67
CA LYS A 163 -22.50 -11.85 -3.56
C LYS A 163 -23.51 -12.78 -2.88
N LYS A 164 -23.05 -13.77 -2.12
CA LYS A 164 -23.94 -14.64 -1.30
C LYS A 164 -24.69 -13.84 -0.24
N VAL A 165 -24.00 -12.91 0.42
CA VAL A 165 -24.60 -12.00 1.41
C VAL A 165 -25.66 -11.14 0.74
N TYR A 166 -25.32 -10.47 -0.38
CA TYR A 166 -26.25 -9.64 -1.15
C TYR A 166 -27.55 -10.36 -1.50
N ASN A 167 -27.46 -11.61 -1.96
CA ASN A 167 -28.63 -12.42 -2.32
C ASN A 167 -29.53 -12.81 -1.14
N LYS A 168 -29.02 -12.71 0.10
CA LYS A 168 -29.77 -13.01 1.33
C LYS A 168 -30.28 -11.78 2.06
N MET A 169 -29.77 -10.60 1.72
CA MET A 169 -30.24 -9.35 2.29
C MET A 169 -31.72 -9.11 1.89
N GLN A 170 -32.51 -8.66 2.85
CA GLN A 170 -33.88 -8.19 2.61
C GLN A 170 -33.99 -6.67 2.75
N ASP A 171 -33.03 -6.05 3.45
CA ASP A 171 -32.95 -4.60 3.61
C ASP A 171 -32.43 -3.93 2.33
N GLU A 172 -33.28 -3.12 1.70
CA GLU A 172 -32.97 -2.44 0.44
C GLU A 172 -31.95 -1.30 0.59
N SER A 173 -31.84 -0.69 1.77
CA SER A 173 -30.85 0.35 2.03
C SER A 173 -29.44 -0.25 2.09
N ASP A 174 -29.29 -1.35 2.83
CA ASP A 174 -28.03 -2.08 2.95
C ASP A 174 -27.64 -2.73 1.61
N LYS A 175 -28.62 -3.28 0.86
CA LYS A 175 -28.38 -3.77 -0.51
C LYS A 175 -27.85 -2.69 -1.44
N THR A 176 -28.43 -1.50 -1.41
CA THR A 176 -28.00 -0.40 -2.28
C THR A 176 -26.55 0.00 -2.01
N LEU A 177 -26.16 0.05 -0.73
CA LEU A 177 -24.77 0.27 -0.31
C LEU A 177 -23.83 -0.82 -0.81
N LEU A 178 -24.19 -2.09 -0.62
CA LEU A 178 -23.35 -3.21 -1.06
C LEU A 178 -23.26 -3.29 -2.59
N LYS A 179 -24.35 -2.99 -3.30
CA LYS A 179 -24.40 -2.92 -4.77
C LYS A 179 -23.41 -1.90 -5.31
N LYS A 180 -23.35 -0.68 -4.74
CA LYS A 180 -22.35 0.32 -5.13
C LYS A 180 -20.92 -0.20 -4.99
N VAL A 181 -20.62 -0.95 -3.92
CA VAL A 181 -19.30 -1.53 -3.67
C VAL A 181 -18.97 -2.61 -4.71
N LEU A 182 -19.95 -3.46 -5.07
CA LEU A 182 -19.79 -4.53 -6.06
C LEU A 182 -19.66 -3.98 -7.50
N ASP A 183 -20.48 -2.99 -7.87
CA ASP A 183 -20.47 -2.35 -9.19
C ASP A 183 -19.15 -1.62 -9.47
N THR A 184 -18.61 -0.89 -8.47
CA THR A 184 -17.31 -0.19 -8.56
C THR A 184 -16.15 -1.16 -8.83
N ARG A 185 -16.34 -2.46 -8.58
CA ARG A 185 -15.32 -3.50 -8.70
C ARG A 185 -15.57 -4.46 -9.86
N GLY A 186 -16.56 -4.17 -10.72
CA GLY A 186 -16.88 -4.96 -11.91
C GLY A 186 -17.44 -6.35 -11.59
N VAL A 187 -18.00 -6.55 -10.39
CA VAL A 187 -18.61 -7.83 -10.01
C VAL A 187 -20.05 -7.86 -10.49
N THR A 188 -20.33 -8.65 -11.54
CA THR A 188 -21.70 -8.83 -12.04
C THR A 188 -22.55 -9.54 -10.99
N ILE A 189 -23.58 -8.84 -10.50
CA ILE A 189 -24.53 -9.34 -9.51
C ILE A 189 -25.59 -10.18 -10.21
#